data_AF-A0A8T0P1M7-F1
#
_entry.id   AF-A0A8T0P1M7-F1
#
_cell.length_a   1.000
_cell.length_b   1.000
_cell.length_c   1.000
_cell.angle_alpha   90.00
_cell.angle_beta   90.00
_cell.angle_gamma   90.00
#
_symmetry.space_group_name_H-M   'P 1'
#
loop_
_entity.id
_entity.type
_entity.pdbx_description
1 polymer ?
#
loop_
_entity_poly.entity_id
_entity_poly.type
_entity_poly.pdbx_seq_one_letter_code
_entity_poly.pdbx_strand_id
1 'polypeptide(L)'
;MEILVSKVLKGDVQALEDLTCERRKEFMRQHPLPQEVPIVSFHTEASITPRVLTALSHVAQLELPIAADGNSTRVPVKMPLSAAMAACSQLLVARYGEKSDGLVTRKDAEVPGSVVVRPERKLDHAWMVYSSVKEEPGDEADASQVCEALLTLLVEVAQKRRHETPMKDE
;
A
#
# COMPACT_ATOMS: atom_id res chain seq x y z
N MET A 1 -13.50 -1.98 5.84
CA MET A 1 -12.94 -1.30 4.64
C MET A 1 -13.89 -0.23 4.12
N GLU A 2 -15.21 -0.46 4.14
CA GLU A 2 -16.24 0.50 3.72
C GLU A 2 -16.13 1.90 4.38
N ILE A 3 -15.88 1.96 5.70
CA ILE A 3 -15.68 3.23 6.42
C ILE A 3 -14.43 3.97 5.92
N LEU A 4 -13.35 3.25 5.61
CA LEU A 4 -12.13 3.85 5.08
C LEU A 4 -12.38 4.46 3.69
N VAL A 5 -12.99 3.68 2.80
CA VAL A 5 -13.24 4.10 1.43
C VAL A 5 -14.25 5.24 1.37
N SER A 6 -15.41 5.10 2.00
CA SER A 6 -16.47 6.12 1.94
C SER A 6 -16.19 7.36 2.78
N LYS A 7 -15.63 7.21 4.00
CA LYS A 7 -15.47 8.33 4.94
C LYS A 7 -14.08 8.96 4.98
N VAL A 8 -13.03 8.20 4.68
CA VAL A 8 -11.64 8.72 4.71
C VAL A 8 -11.16 9.11 3.31
N LEU A 9 -11.37 8.23 2.32
CA LEU A 9 -10.92 8.44 0.94
C LEU A 9 -11.99 9.07 0.02
N LYS A 10 -13.25 9.13 0.47
CA LYS A 10 -14.41 9.58 -0.32
C LYS A 10 -14.57 8.81 -1.65
N GLY A 11 -14.15 7.56 -1.70
CA GLY A 11 -14.22 6.69 -2.87
C GLY A 11 -15.49 5.86 -2.93
N ASP A 12 -15.68 5.18 -4.06
CA ASP A 12 -16.74 4.20 -4.27
C ASP A 12 -16.34 2.83 -3.71
N VAL A 13 -17.23 2.22 -2.93
CA VAL A 13 -17.03 0.88 -2.39
C VAL A 13 -17.03 -0.16 -3.51
N GLN A 14 -17.74 0.06 -4.61
CA GLN A 14 -17.74 -0.83 -5.77
C GLN A 14 -16.34 -0.95 -6.39
N ALA A 15 -15.50 0.09 -6.30
CA ALA A 15 -14.12 0.02 -6.77
C ALA A 15 -13.27 -1.02 -6.01
N LEU A 16 -13.67 -1.40 -4.78
CA LEU A 16 -13.00 -2.49 -4.05
C LEU A 16 -13.31 -3.87 -4.63
N GLU A 17 -14.43 -4.04 -5.34
CA GLU A 17 -14.78 -5.34 -5.94
C GLU A 17 -13.74 -5.74 -6.99
N ASP A 18 -13.31 -4.80 -7.83
CA ASP A 18 -12.28 -5.01 -8.85
C ASP A 18 -10.92 -5.38 -8.26
N LEU A 19 -10.65 -4.95 -7.02
CA LEU A 19 -9.42 -5.27 -6.30
C LEU A 19 -9.43 -6.66 -5.65
N THR A 20 -10.57 -7.35 -5.65
CA THR A 20 -10.65 -8.72 -5.11
C THR A 20 -9.80 -9.69 -5.92
N CYS A 21 -9.30 -10.72 -5.23
CA CYS A 21 -8.46 -11.75 -5.84
C CYS A 21 -9.10 -12.37 -7.11
N GLU A 22 -10.39 -12.67 -7.07
CA GLU A 22 -11.09 -13.28 -8.19
C GLU A 22 -11.20 -12.34 -9.39
N ARG A 23 -11.56 -11.06 -9.18
CA ARG A 23 -11.63 -10.06 -10.25
C ARG A 23 -10.26 -9.78 -10.87
N ARG A 24 -9.20 -9.63 -10.06
CA ARG A 24 -7.83 -9.43 -10.56
C ARG A 24 -7.34 -10.61 -11.40
N LYS A 25 -7.59 -11.85 -10.96
CA LYS A 25 -7.21 -13.06 -11.72
C LYS A 25 -7.92 -13.12 -13.07
N GLU A 26 -9.22 -12.81 -13.09
CA GLU A 26 -9.99 -12.78 -14.34
C GLU A 26 -9.45 -11.71 -15.29
N PHE A 27 -9.15 -10.50 -14.77
CA PHE A 27 -8.56 -9.42 -15.55
C PHE A 27 -7.21 -9.82 -16.16
N MET A 28 -6.30 -10.38 -15.35
CA MET A 28 -4.97 -10.79 -15.83
C MET A 28 -5.04 -11.92 -16.87
N ARG A 29 -6.06 -12.78 -16.83
CA ARG A 29 -6.28 -13.83 -17.83
C ARG A 29 -6.67 -13.24 -19.19
N GLN A 30 -7.47 -12.18 -19.19
CA GLN A 30 -7.94 -11.50 -20.41
C GLN A 30 -6.90 -10.50 -20.94
N HIS A 31 -6.07 -9.94 -20.06
CA HIS A 31 -5.09 -8.89 -20.37
C HIS A 31 -3.70 -9.26 -19.82
N PRO A 32 -2.99 -10.22 -20.44
CA PRO A 32 -1.65 -10.59 -20.02
C PRO A 32 -0.68 -9.42 -20.23
N LEU A 33 0.31 -9.28 -19.33
CA LEU A 33 1.34 -8.25 -19.50
C LEU A 33 2.24 -8.56 -20.71
N PRO A 34 2.59 -7.55 -21.54
CA PRO A 34 3.58 -7.70 -22.60
C PRO A 34 4.95 -8.10 -22.03
N GLN A 35 5.64 -9.03 -22.68
CA GLN A 35 6.92 -9.56 -22.19
C GLN A 35 8.10 -8.62 -22.49
N GLU A 36 7.95 -7.79 -23.50
CA GLU A 36 8.97 -6.89 -24.03
C GLU A 36 9.15 -5.64 -23.16
N VAL A 37 8.14 -5.32 -22.33
CA VAL A 37 8.16 -4.14 -21.48
C VAL A 37 9.00 -4.43 -20.24
N PRO A 38 10.06 -3.65 -19.96
CA PRO A 38 10.80 -3.76 -18.72
C PRO A 38 9.90 -3.34 -17.56
N ILE A 39 9.90 -4.12 -16.49
CA ILE A 39 9.04 -3.89 -15.33
C ILE A 39 9.91 -3.88 -14.07
N VAL A 40 9.70 -2.87 -13.24
CA VAL A 40 10.22 -2.79 -11.89
C VAL A 40 9.04 -2.83 -10.93
N SER A 41 9.04 -3.80 -10.02
CA SER A 41 8.07 -3.88 -8.93
C SER A 41 8.70 -3.30 -7.66
N PHE A 42 7.94 -2.50 -6.93
CA PHE A 42 8.33 -1.94 -5.64
C PHE A 42 7.27 -2.30 -4.60
N HIS A 43 7.69 -2.84 -3.46
CA HIS A 43 6.77 -3.09 -2.35
C HIS A 43 7.46 -2.95 -1.00
N THR A 44 6.63 -2.78 0.02
CA THR A 44 7.04 -2.50 1.39
C THR A 44 6.07 -3.20 2.35
N GLU A 45 6.21 -3.02 3.66
CA GLU A 45 5.18 -3.37 4.64
C GLU A 45 4.84 -2.18 5.54
N ALA A 46 3.61 -2.12 6.03
CA ALA A 46 3.18 -1.11 6.97
C ALA A 46 3.95 -1.26 8.29
N SER A 47 4.33 -0.13 8.88
CA SER A 47 5.01 -0.12 10.16
C SER A 47 4.01 -0.31 11.31
N ILE A 48 4.12 -1.43 12.02
CA ILE A 48 3.32 -1.72 13.22
C ILE A 48 4.18 -1.34 14.44
N THR A 49 4.18 -0.05 14.80
CA THR A 49 4.88 0.43 15.99
C THR A 49 3.95 0.47 17.21
N PRO A 50 4.49 0.44 18.45
CA PRO A 50 3.68 0.61 19.65
C PRO A 50 2.80 1.87 19.63
N ARG A 51 3.28 2.99 19.07
CA ARG A 51 2.49 4.22 18.90
C ARG A 51 1.26 4.02 18.01
N VAL A 52 1.40 3.27 16.92
CA VAL A 52 0.30 2.95 16.02
C VAL A 52 -0.70 2.00 16.68
N LEU A 53 -0.21 1.04 17.47
CA LEU A 53 -1.08 0.17 18.29
C LEU A 53 -1.84 0.97 19.34
N THR A 54 -1.19 1.90 20.05
CA THR A 54 -1.85 2.81 20.99
C THR A 54 -2.92 3.65 20.32
N ALA A 55 -2.66 4.19 19.13
CA ALA A 55 -3.66 4.92 18.35
C ALA A 55 -4.86 4.04 17.99
N LEU A 56 -4.63 2.78 17.59
CA LEU A 56 -5.70 1.82 17.34
C LEU A 56 -6.51 1.49 18.59
N SER A 57 -5.85 1.27 19.74
CA SER A 57 -6.52 1.03 21.02
C SER A 57 -7.38 2.21 21.46
N HIS A 58 -6.87 3.44 21.35
CA HIS A 58 -7.66 4.64 21.66
C HIS A 58 -8.88 4.78 20.74
N VAL A 59 -8.75 4.47 19.46
CA VAL A 59 -9.88 4.52 18.51
C VAL A 59 -10.91 3.42 18.82
N ALA A 60 -10.48 2.25 19.27
CA ALA A 60 -11.36 1.15 19.69
C ALA A 60 -12.02 1.38 21.06
N GLN A 61 -11.44 2.22 21.91
CA GLN A 61 -11.89 2.48 23.29
C GLN A 61 -12.63 3.82 23.46
N LEU A 62 -12.77 4.65 22.42
CA LEU A 62 -13.48 5.92 22.50
C LEU A 62 -15.01 5.74 22.39
N GLU A 63 -15.60 5.02 23.34
CA GLU A 63 -17.04 5.09 23.64
C GLU A 63 -17.19 5.98 24.90
N LEU A 64 -17.79 7.17 24.76
CA LEU A 64 -18.01 8.06 25.92
C LEU A 64 -19.04 7.44 26.88
N PRO A 65 -18.86 7.57 28.20
CA PRO A 65 -19.89 7.16 29.15
C PRO A 65 -21.18 7.94 28.89
N ILE A 66 -22.30 7.23 29.01
CA ILE A 66 -23.66 7.75 28.87
C ILE A 66 -23.79 8.98 29.79
N ALA A 67 -23.96 10.18 29.23
CA ALA A 67 -24.37 11.34 30.03
C ALA A 67 -25.72 11.01 30.69
N ALA A 68 -25.92 11.45 31.93
CA ALA A 68 -27.05 11.09 32.80
C ALA A 68 -28.47 11.31 32.22
N ASP A 69 -28.57 11.89 31.02
CA ASP A 69 -29.82 12.19 30.30
C ASP A 69 -30.14 11.20 29.15
N GLY A 70 -29.45 10.06 29.06
CA GLY A 70 -29.84 8.94 28.17
C GLY A 70 -29.52 9.13 26.68
N ASN A 71 -28.94 10.25 26.26
CA ASN A 71 -28.51 10.46 24.88
C ASN A 71 -27.03 10.07 24.67
N SER A 72 -26.80 9.01 23.88
CA SER A 72 -25.48 8.59 23.39
C SER A 72 -24.91 9.63 22.41
N THR A 73 -24.02 10.51 22.89
CA THR A 73 -23.31 11.46 22.00
C THR A 73 -22.12 10.77 21.36
N ARG A 74 -22.30 10.24 20.13
CA ARG A 74 -21.20 9.65 19.35
C ARG A 74 -20.26 10.75 18.85
N VAL A 75 -19.09 10.89 19.46
CA VAL A 75 -18.04 11.79 18.96
C VAL A 75 -17.36 11.13 17.76
N PRO A 76 -17.26 11.78 16.59
CA PRO A 76 -16.64 11.21 15.42
C PRO A 76 -15.14 11.02 15.64
N VAL A 77 -14.72 9.77 15.83
CA VAL A 77 -13.31 9.41 15.93
C VAL A 77 -12.68 9.51 14.54
N LYS A 78 -11.80 10.48 14.34
CA LYS A 78 -10.93 10.55 13.15
C LYS A 78 -9.81 9.53 13.33
N MET A 79 -9.91 8.38 12.69
CA MET A 79 -8.81 7.40 12.66
C MET A 79 -7.67 7.97 11.79
N PRO A 80 -6.43 8.09 12.31
CA PRO A 80 -5.29 8.44 11.48
C PRO A 80 -5.11 7.44 10.34
N LEU A 81 -4.78 7.91 9.13
CA LEU A 81 -4.63 7.05 7.95
C LEU A 81 -3.60 5.93 8.17
N SER A 82 -2.47 6.25 8.81
CA SER A 82 -1.44 5.27 9.17
C SER A 82 -1.94 4.20 10.16
N ALA A 83 -2.82 4.58 11.09
CA ALA A 83 -3.46 3.62 11.99
C ALA A 83 -4.38 2.67 11.22
N ALA A 84 -5.19 3.22 10.30
CA ALA A 84 -6.03 2.40 9.43
C ALA A 84 -5.22 1.42 8.58
N MET A 85 -4.11 1.87 7.95
CA MET A 85 -3.22 1.01 7.17
C MET A 85 -2.63 -0.12 8.03
N ALA A 86 -2.17 0.18 9.25
CA ALA A 86 -1.65 -0.84 10.15
C ALA A 86 -2.71 -1.85 10.60
N ALA A 87 -3.94 -1.42 10.86
CA ALA A 87 -5.05 -2.34 11.18
C ALA A 87 -5.38 -3.26 10.00
N CYS A 88 -5.43 -2.71 8.78
CA CYS A 88 -5.64 -3.51 7.58
C CYS A 88 -4.47 -4.47 7.31
N SER A 89 -3.24 -4.07 7.59
CA SER A 89 -2.07 -4.94 7.51
C SER A 89 -2.16 -6.13 8.48
N GLN A 90 -2.52 -5.87 9.74
CA GLN A 90 -2.76 -6.93 10.73
C GLN A 90 -3.89 -7.88 10.33
N LEU A 91 -4.97 -7.35 9.74
CA LEU A 91 -6.06 -8.19 9.22
C LEU A 91 -5.57 -9.14 8.12
N LEU A 92 -4.73 -8.65 7.19
CA LEU A 92 -4.18 -9.47 6.12
C LEU A 92 -3.22 -10.54 6.65
N VAL A 93 -2.39 -10.20 7.64
CA VAL A 93 -1.53 -11.17 8.33
C VAL A 93 -2.37 -12.22 9.06
N ALA A 94 -3.42 -11.82 9.79
CA ALA A 94 -4.28 -12.75 10.51
C ALA A 94 -5.06 -13.69 9.58
N ARG A 95 -5.49 -13.19 8.41
CA ARG A 95 -6.31 -13.96 7.47
C ARG A 95 -5.49 -14.84 6.54
N TYR A 96 -4.32 -14.37 6.11
CA TYR A 96 -3.53 -14.99 5.03
C TYR A 96 -2.09 -15.32 5.43
N GLY A 97 -1.61 -14.88 6.60
CA GLY A 97 -0.21 -15.07 7.02
C GLY A 97 0.79 -14.18 6.27
N GLU A 98 0.31 -13.26 5.44
CA GLU A 98 1.14 -12.48 4.52
C GLU A 98 1.28 -11.02 4.96
N LYS A 99 2.50 -10.50 4.83
CA LYS A 99 2.78 -9.09 5.13
C LYS A 99 2.30 -8.18 4.01
N SER A 100 1.89 -6.97 4.38
CA SER A 100 1.34 -5.97 3.46
C SER A 100 1.68 -4.55 3.88
N ASP A 101 1.56 -3.63 2.93
CA ASP A 101 1.64 -2.18 3.13
C ASP A 101 0.35 -1.57 3.75
N GLY A 102 -0.61 -2.42 4.12
CA GLY A 102 -1.92 -2.02 4.62
C GLY A 102 -3.06 -2.23 3.62
N LEU A 103 -2.79 -2.42 2.34
CA LEU A 103 -3.81 -2.75 1.34
C LEU A 103 -3.41 -3.93 0.45
N VAL A 104 -2.15 -3.99 0.02
CA VAL A 104 -1.66 -4.99 -0.92
C VAL A 104 -0.58 -5.84 -0.26
N THR A 105 -0.69 -7.16 -0.38
CA THR A 105 0.34 -8.07 0.13
C THR A 105 1.61 -7.91 -0.71
N ARG A 106 2.77 -8.12 -0.10
CA ARG A 106 4.06 -8.05 -0.81
C ARG A 106 4.08 -8.95 -2.05
N LYS A 107 3.54 -10.15 -1.91
CA LYS A 107 3.47 -11.15 -2.99
C LYS A 107 2.59 -10.67 -4.15
N ASP A 108 1.48 -10.02 -3.88
CA ASP A 108 0.58 -9.49 -4.92
C ASP A 108 1.12 -8.24 -5.61
N ALA A 109 2.07 -7.53 -5.00
CA ALA A 109 2.74 -6.37 -5.58
C ALA A 109 3.91 -6.73 -6.51
N GLU A 110 4.34 -7.99 -6.52
CA GLU A 110 5.41 -8.49 -7.38
C GLU A 110 4.85 -9.01 -8.70
N VAL A 111 5.25 -8.38 -9.80
CA VAL A 111 4.93 -8.87 -11.14
C VAL A 111 5.96 -9.94 -11.52
N PRO A 112 5.54 -11.15 -11.96
CA PRO A 112 6.47 -12.18 -12.41
C PRO A 112 7.41 -11.69 -13.52
N GLY A 113 8.71 -11.94 -13.38
CA GLY A 113 9.74 -11.51 -14.36
C GLY A 113 10.18 -10.05 -14.25
N SER A 114 9.65 -9.29 -13.28
CA SER A 114 10.10 -7.93 -12.97
C SER A 114 11.39 -7.94 -12.13
N VAL A 115 12.11 -6.82 -12.15
CA VAL A 115 13.10 -6.52 -11.12
C VAL A 115 12.36 -6.01 -9.88
N VAL A 116 12.55 -6.67 -8.74
CA VAL A 116 11.81 -6.34 -7.53
C VAL A 116 12.69 -5.60 -6.52
N VAL A 117 12.26 -4.39 -6.14
CA VAL A 117 12.89 -3.56 -5.12
C VAL A 117 12.17 -3.78 -3.78
N ARG A 118 12.93 -4.21 -2.76
CA ARG A 118 12.43 -4.60 -1.43
C ARG A 118 13.16 -3.81 -0.33
N PRO A 119 12.82 -2.54 -0.09
CA PRO A 119 13.41 -1.76 1.00
C PRO A 119 13.16 -2.43 2.35
N GLU A 120 14.14 -2.31 3.26
CA GLU A 120 13.97 -2.74 4.66
C GLU A 120 13.04 -1.81 5.44
N ARG A 121 13.01 -0.53 5.02
CA ARG A 121 12.17 0.49 5.64
C ARG A 121 10.69 0.16 5.44
N LYS A 122 9.94 0.24 6.54
CA LYS A 122 8.51 -0.04 6.57
C LYS A 122 7.70 1.22 6.27
N LEU A 123 7.17 1.28 5.07
CA LEU A 123 6.35 2.35 4.53
C LEU A 123 4.96 1.77 4.22
N ASP A 124 3.89 2.45 4.66
CA ASP A 124 2.52 2.02 4.35
C ASP A 124 2.11 2.46 2.93
N HIS A 125 0.96 1.97 2.47
CA HIS A 125 0.47 2.22 1.10
C HIS A 125 0.25 3.72 0.81
N ALA A 126 -0.11 4.49 1.83
CA ALA A 126 -0.39 5.91 1.71
C ALA A 126 0.89 6.76 1.63
N TRP A 127 2.02 6.23 2.11
CA TRP A 127 3.27 6.97 2.20
C TRP A 127 3.71 7.57 0.86
N MET A 128 3.66 6.82 -0.25
CA MET A 128 4.15 7.32 -1.54
C MET A 128 3.32 8.48 -2.10
N VAL A 129 2.04 8.57 -1.71
CA VAL A 129 1.10 9.60 -2.18
C VAL A 129 1.07 10.82 -1.26
N TYR A 130 1.22 10.61 0.05
CA TYR A 130 1.01 11.65 1.06
C TYR A 130 2.28 12.08 1.81
N SER A 131 3.45 11.52 1.49
CA SER A 131 4.75 11.89 2.10
C SER A 131 5.08 13.37 1.93
N SER A 132 4.70 13.98 0.81
CA SER A 132 4.91 15.41 0.53
C SER A 132 4.03 16.36 1.37
N VAL A 133 3.09 15.83 2.16
CA VAL A 133 2.15 16.62 2.98
C VAL A 133 2.68 16.86 4.41
N LYS A 134 3.85 16.32 4.77
CA LYS A 134 4.49 16.58 6.08
C LYS A 134 5.85 17.25 5.93
N GLU A 135 5.89 18.53 6.30
CA GLU A 135 7.13 19.29 6.51
C GLU A 135 7.73 19.00 7.91
N GLU A 136 7.97 17.75 8.28
CA GLU A 136 8.73 17.43 9.50
C GLU A 136 10.17 17.07 9.11
N PRO A 137 11.19 17.86 9.51
CA PRO A 137 12.55 17.65 9.04
C PRO A 137 13.22 16.45 9.71
N GLY A 138 13.84 15.59 8.89
CA GLY A 138 15.09 14.92 9.30
C GLY A 138 15.14 13.39 9.28
N ASP A 139 14.09 12.66 8.89
CA ASP A 139 14.20 11.20 8.78
C ASP A 139 13.24 10.56 7.76
N GLU A 140 12.26 11.25 7.19
CA GLU A 140 11.37 10.59 6.21
C GLU A 140 12.11 10.28 4.91
N ALA A 141 11.86 9.09 4.35
CA ALA A 141 12.33 8.78 3.01
C ALA A 141 11.66 9.79 2.07
N ASP A 142 12.41 10.35 1.12
CA ASP A 142 11.85 11.26 0.14
C ASP A 142 11.22 10.43 -0.97
N ALA A 143 9.89 10.54 -1.15
CA ALA A 143 9.20 9.82 -2.22
C ALA A 143 9.72 10.24 -3.60
N SER A 144 10.18 11.48 -3.77
CA SER A 144 10.77 11.97 -5.01
C SER A 144 12.06 11.24 -5.33
N GLN A 145 12.95 11.06 -4.34
CA GLN A 145 14.19 10.30 -4.48
C GLN A 145 13.94 8.82 -4.77
N VAL A 146 12.93 8.22 -4.12
CA VAL A 146 12.54 6.83 -4.40
C VAL A 146 12.02 6.69 -5.83
N CYS A 147 11.15 7.61 -6.28
CA CYS A 147 10.66 7.64 -7.65
C CYS A 147 11.81 7.80 -8.66
N GLU A 148 12.74 8.71 -8.41
CA GLU A 148 13.93 8.90 -9.25
C GLU A 148 14.79 7.64 -9.33
N ALA A 149 15.05 6.98 -8.20
CA ALA A 149 15.80 5.74 -8.16
C ALA A 149 15.10 4.60 -8.92
N LEU A 150 13.77 4.47 -8.79
CA LEU A 150 12.98 3.47 -9.52
C LEU A 150 12.97 3.73 -11.04
N LEU A 151 12.87 4.98 -11.46
CA LEU A 151 12.94 5.35 -12.88
C LEU A 151 14.33 5.12 -13.46
N THR A 152 15.39 5.46 -12.71
CA THR A 152 16.77 5.19 -13.10
C THR A 152 16.98 3.69 -13.28
N LEU A 153 16.56 2.87 -12.30
CA LEU A 153 16.64 1.42 -12.39
C LEU A 153 15.86 0.88 -13.59
N LEU A 154 14.68 1.42 -13.88
CA LEU A 154 13.88 1.01 -15.04
C LEU A 154 14.63 1.27 -16.36
N VAL A 155 15.29 2.44 -16.49
CA VAL A 155 16.09 2.79 -17.67
C VAL A 155 17.28 1.85 -17.82
N GLU A 156 17.99 1.56 -16.73
CA GLU A 156 19.13 0.62 -16.74
C GLU A 156 18.69 -0.79 -17.15
N VAL A 157 17.57 -1.29 -16.61
CA VAL A 157 17.00 -2.60 -16.98
C VAL A 157 16.62 -2.62 -18.45
N ALA A 158 16.00 -1.55 -18.95
CA ALA A 158 15.63 -1.44 -20.36
C ALA A 158 16.88 -1.45 -21.28
N GLN A 159 17.93 -0.71 -20.91
CA GLN A 159 19.17 -0.68 -21.67
C GLN A 159 19.87 -2.04 -21.66
N LYS A 160 20.00 -2.67 -20.49
CA LYS A 160 20.62 -3.99 -20.36
C LYS A 160 19.91 -5.03 -21.24
N ARG A 161 18.57 -5.07 -21.22
CA ARG A 161 17.79 -5.96 -22.08
C ARG A 161 18.10 -5.74 -23.56
N ARG A 162 18.19 -4.49 -24.03
CA ARG A 162 18.56 -4.16 -25.43
C ARG A 162 19.97 -4.63 -25.80
N HIS A 163 20.93 -4.53 -24.87
CA HIS A 163 22.32 -4.96 -25.11
C HIS A 163 22.52 -6.48 -25.00
N GLU A 164 21.59 -7.20 -24.38
CA GLU A 164 21.55 -8.67 -24.37
C GLU A 164 20.82 -9.24 -25.61
N THR A 165 20.19 -8.39 -26.42
CA THR A 165 19.54 -8.79 -27.69
C THR A 165 20.36 -8.59 -29.00
N PRO A 166 21.71 -8.66 -29.06
CA PRO A 166 22.41 -8.67 -30.35
C PRO A 166 22.70 -10.11 -30.81
N MET A 167 22.42 -10.37 -32.11
CA MET A 167 22.77 -11.54 -32.93
C MET A 167 22.03 -12.87 -32.69
N LYS A 168 20.76 -12.94 -33.11
CA LYS A 168 20.14 -14.22 -33.48
C LYS A 168 19.55 -14.28 -34.89
N ASP A 169 19.90 -13.32 -35.73
CA ASP A 169 19.58 -13.30 -37.16
C ASP A 169 20.86 -12.98 -37.95
N GLU A 170 21.68 -14.00 -38.19
CA GLU A 170 22.59 -14.12 -39.34
C GLU A 170 22.65 -15.58 -39.78
#